data_AF-A0A348ZFH6-F1
#
_entry.id   AF-A0A348ZFH6-F1
#
_cell.length_a   1.000
_cell.length_b   1.000
_cell.length_c   1.000
_cell.angle_alpha   90.00
_cell.angle_beta   90.00
_cell.angle_gamma   90.00
#
_symmetry.space_group_name_H-M   'P 1'
#
loop_
_entity.id
_entity.type
_entity.pdbx_description
1 polymer ?
#
loop_
_entity_poly.entity_id
_entity_poly.type
_entity_poly.pdbx_seq_one_letter_code
_entity_poly.pdbx_strand_id
1 'polypeptide(L)'
;PSSPEFREKQLEKFRELAPEVDIVITTALIPNRPAPELWTEDMVAAMKPGSVIVDLAAERGGNCALTKADEKLVTDNGVTIIGYTDFPSRMATQSSTLYATNIRHMMDDLTPEKDGVPVIDMEDDVIRGALVTHEGEITWPPPPPKIKAIAAAAPQKKEAEESPEEKAARELAEMKKSLNRTGLLLGIGGVLCLALGTVAPPSFMQHFIVFVLSVFIGFHVIWGVAHSLHTPLMAITNAISSIIIVGALLQIVSGSFLVILLAAISVFMASVNIFGGFLVTRRMLAMFQRS
;
A
#
# COMPACT_ATOMS: atom_id res chain seq x y z
N PRO A 1 -10.59 30.62 2.15
CA PRO A 1 -12.06 30.45 2.04
C PRO A 1 -12.47 30.52 0.57
N SER A 2 -13.39 29.66 0.13
CA SER A 2 -13.97 29.75 -1.21
C SER A 2 -14.67 31.09 -1.41
N SER A 3 -14.66 31.61 -2.65
CA SER A 3 -15.47 32.79 -2.97
C SER A 3 -16.96 32.46 -2.84
N PRO A 4 -17.81 33.45 -2.53
CA PRO A 4 -19.26 33.22 -2.45
C PRO A 4 -19.83 32.60 -3.74
N GLU A 5 -19.39 33.09 -4.90
CA GLU A 5 -19.78 32.56 -6.22
C GLU A 5 -19.40 31.09 -6.42
N PHE A 6 -18.22 30.69 -5.95
CA PHE A 6 -17.79 29.29 -6.03
C PHE A 6 -18.68 28.40 -5.16
N ARG A 7 -19.02 28.86 -3.95
CA ARG A 7 -19.89 28.13 -3.04
C ARG A 7 -21.30 27.96 -3.62
N GLU A 8 -21.86 28.99 -4.24
CA GLU A 8 -23.19 28.91 -4.85
C GLU A 8 -23.22 27.91 -6.00
N LYS A 9 -22.25 27.96 -6.92
CA LYS A 9 -22.15 26.97 -8.00
C LYS A 9 -21.91 25.55 -7.50
N GLN A 10 -21.16 25.41 -6.42
CA GLN A 10 -20.93 24.12 -5.78
C GLN A 10 -22.24 23.54 -5.20
N LEU A 11 -23.02 24.35 -4.49
CA LEU A 11 -24.32 23.95 -3.95
C LEU A 11 -25.33 23.65 -5.05
N GLU A 12 -25.34 24.43 -6.14
CA GLU A 12 -26.17 24.16 -7.31
C GLU A 12 -25.83 22.77 -7.89
N LYS A 13 -24.54 22.46 -8.04
CA LYS A 13 -24.12 21.15 -8.55
C LYS A 13 -24.47 20.00 -7.60
N PHE A 14 -24.35 20.19 -6.29
CA PHE A 14 -24.76 19.18 -5.31
C PHE A 14 -26.25 18.92 -5.34
N ARG A 15 -27.06 19.97 -5.51
CA ARG A 15 -28.51 19.86 -5.67
C ARG A 15 -28.90 19.08 -6.91
N GLU A 16 -28.21 19.29 -8.03
CA GLU A 16 -28.42 18.52 -9.26
C GLU A 16 -28.14 17.03 -9.07
N LEU A 17 -27.09 16.70 -8.30
CA LEU A 17 -26.66 15.31 -8.08
C LEU A 17 -27.48 14.58 -7.01
N ALA A 18 -28.07 15.30 -6.05
CA ALA A 18 -28.75 14.72 -4.88
C ALA A 18 -29.77 13.60 -5.20
N PRO A 19 -30.61 13.68 -6.25
CA PRO A 19 -31.55 12.61 -6.60
C PRO A 19 -30.89 11.34 -7.15
N GLU A 20 -29.65 11.43 -7.66
CA GLU A 20 -28.96 10.32 -8.32
C GLU A 20 -28.08 9.51 -7.35
N VAL A 21 -27.54 10.15 -6.32
CA VAL A 21 -26.60 9.53 -5.36
C VAL A 21 -27.30 8.77 -4.23
N ASP A 22 -26.78 7.59 -3.94
CA ASP A 22 -27.29 6.73 -2.86
C ASP A 22 -26.50 6.87 -1.55
N ILE A 23 -25.22 7.27 -1.63
CA ILE A 23 -24.35 7.46 -0.47
C ILE A 23 -23.58 8.78 -0.60
N VAL A 24 -23.61 9.59 0.45
CA VAL A 24 -22.88 10.85 0.56
C VAL A 24 -21.96 10.80 1.76
N ILE A 25 -20.68 11.11 1.56
CA ILE A 25 -19.69 11.20 2.65
C ILE A 25 -19.16 12.62 2.67
N THR A 26 -19.39 13.34 3.75
CA THR A 26 -18.96 14.74 3.91
C THR A 26 -17.79 14.83 4.88
N THR A 27 -16.72 15.50 4.46
CA THR A 27 -15.44 15.56 5.20
C THR A 27 -14.85 16.96 5.25
N ALA A 28 -15.62 17.99 4.89
CA ALA A 28 -15.13 19.35 4.77
C ALA A 28 -14.99 19.95 6.17
N LEU A 29 -13.75 20.00 6.67
CA LEU A 29 -13.42 20.56 7.97
C LEU A 29 -12.34 21.62 7.82
N ILE A 30 -12.60 22.83 8.33
CA ILE A 30 -11.62 23.91 8.37
C ILE A 30 -11.13 24.03 9.81
N PRO A 31 -9.80 23.95 10.07
CA PRO A 31 -9.24 24.17 11.40
C PRO A 31 -9.75 25.50 12.01
N ASN A 32 -10.17 25.44 13.28
CA ASN A 32 -10.67 26.58 14.07
C ASN A 32 -11.90 27.31 13.50
N ARG A 33 -12.68 26.66 12.62
CA ARG A 33 -13.95 27.18 12.12
C ARG A 33 -15.04 26.11 12.21
N PRO A 34 -16.32 26.52 12.28
CA PRO A 34 -17.42 25.57 12.12
C PRO A 34 -17.33 24.89 10.75
N ALA A 35 -17.83 23.66 10.68
CA ALA A 35 -17.97 22.95 9.43
C ALA A 35 -18.92 23.75 8.50
N PRO A 36 -18.57 23.94 7.22
CA PRO A 36 -19.48 24.57 6.28
C PRO A 36 -20.65 23.64 6.00
N GLU A 37 -21.87 24.18 6.03
CA GLU A 37 -23.04 23.48 5.52
C GLU A 37 -22.94 23.37 3.99
N LEU A 38 -22.78 22.14 3.50
CA LEU A 38 -22.64 21.81 2.08
C LEU A 38 -23.76 20.90 1.58
N TRP A 39 -24.45 20.22 2.49
CA TRP A 39 -25.55 19.33 2.18
C TRP A 39 -26.81 19.82 2.90
N THR A 40 -27.64 20.55 2.17
CA THR A 40 -28.79 21.27 2.73
C THR A 40 -29.99 20.34 2.91
N GLU A 41 -30.98 20.75 3.71
CA GLU A 41 -32.18 19.94 4.00
C GLU A 41 -32.94 19.53 2.74
N ASP A 42 -33.04 20.42 1.74
CA ASP A 42 -33.69 20.15 0.46
C ASP A 42 -32.94 19.10 -0.37
N MET A 43 -31.60 19.05 -0.26
CA MET A 43 -30.79 18.00 -0.90
C MET A 43 -31.04 16.65 -0.24
N VAL A 44 -31.13 16.61 1.10
CA VAL A 44 -31.48 15.37 1.82
C VAL A 44 -32.88 14.89 1.42
N ALA A 45 -33.85 15.81 1.33
CA ALA A 45 -35.21 15.49 0.91
C ALA A 45 -35.30 14.93 -0.52
N ALA A 46 -34.41 15.38 -1.41
CA ALA A 46 -34.34 14.95 -2.81
C ALA A 46 -33.68 13.57 -3.00
N MET A 47 -32.94 13.07 -2.00
CA MET A 47 -32.30 11.75 -2.08
C MET A 47 -33.33 10.60 -2.06
N LYS A 48 -32.93 9.46 -2.63
CA LYS A 48 -33.77 8.26 -2.67
C LYS A 48 -33.99 7.68 -1.26
N PRO A 49 -35.17 7.13 -0.93
CA PRO A 49 -35.38 6.42 0.33
C PRO A 49 -34.38 5.27 0.51
N GLY A 50 -33.82 5.13 1.70
CA GLY A 50 -32.77 4.15 2.01
C GLY A 50 -31.34 4.63 1.76
N SER A 51 -31.16 5.84 1.20
CA SER A 51 -29.83 6.44 1.04
C SER A 51 -29.15 6.71 2.38
N VAL A 52 -27.82 6.84 2.36
CA VAL A 52 -27.01 7.04 3.57
C VAL A 52 -26.10 8.27 3.45
N ILE A 53 -26.11 9.10 4.48
CA ILE A 53 -25.17 10.21 4.64
C ILE A 53 -24.24 9.88 5.81
N VAL A 54 -22.93 9.98 5.59
CA VAL A 54 -21.90 9.82 6.63
C VAL A 54 -21.19 11.16 6.78
N ASP A 55 -21.43 11.84 7.90
CA ASP A 55 -20.88 13.16 8.16
C ASP A 55 -19.67 13.07 9.10
N LEU A 56 -18.48 13.11 8.52
CA LEU A 56 -17.21 13.08 9.28
C LEU A 56 -16.90 14.41 9.96
N ALA A 57 -17.66 15.48 9.68
CA ALA A 57 -17.48 16.80 10.26
C ALA A 57 -18.44 17.08 11.44
N ALA A 58 -19.18 16.06 11.91
CA ALA A 58 -20.19 16.18 12.96
C ALA A 58 -19.66 16.82 14.26
N GLU A 59 -18.39 16.60 14.61
CA GLU A 59 -17.73 17.20 15.78
C GLU A 59 -17.71 18.74 15.76
N ARG A 60 -17.85 19.36 14.58
CA ARG A 60 -17.85 20.83 14.41
C ARG A 60 -19.11 21.38 13.78
N GLY A 61 -20.23 20.70 14.02
CA GLY A 61 -21.56 21.09 13.54
C GLY A 61 -22.03 20.32 12.30
N GLY A 62 -21.14 19.57 11.63
CA GLY A 62 -21.49 18.79 10.45
C GLY A 62 -21.52 19.59 9.15
N ASN A 63 -21.37 18.90 8.03
CA ASN A 63 -21.60 19.46 6.71
C ASN A 63 -23.03 19.27 6.21
N CYS A 64 -23.77 18.32 6.80
CA CYS A 64 -25.18 18.09 6.50
C CYS A 64 -26.06 18.79 7.53
N ALA A 65 -27.04 19.57 7.04
CA ALA A 65 -27.89 20.43 7.89
C ALA A 65 -28.64 19.65 8.98
N LEU A 66 -29.03 18.40 8.69
CA LEU A 66 -29.78 17.53 9.61
C LEU A 66 -28.89 16.66 10.50
N THR A 67 -27.55 16.81 10.43
CA THR A 67 -26.62 16.01 11.25
C THR A 67 -26.81 16.32 12.73
N LYS A 68 -26.87 15.26 13.54
CA LYS A 68 -26.76 15.34 15.00
C LYS A 68 -25.51 14.58 15.43
N ALA A 69 -24.65 15.26 16.19
CA ALA A 69 -23.41 14.66 16.69
C ALA A 69 -23.71 13.44 17.56
N ASP A 70 -22.92 12.38 17.36
CA ASP A 70 -23.00 11.08 18.05
C ASP A 70 -24.28 10.26 17.83
N GLU A 71 -25.13 10.70 16.90
CA GLU A 71 -26.38 10.01 16.57
C GLU A 71 -26.35 9.39 15.17
N LYS A 72 -27.10 8.29 15.05
CA LYS A 72 -27.61 7.78 13.78
C LYS A 72 -29.09 8.07 13.74
N LEU A 73 -29.52 8.91 12.81
CA LEU A 73 -30.92 9.29 12.64
C LEU A 73 -31.44 8.88 11.27
N VAL A 74 -32.74 8.63 11.19
CA VAL A 74 -33.45 8.37 9.94
C VAL A 74 -34.44 9.52 9.75
N THR A 75 -34.35 10.16 8.60
CA THR A 75 -35.22 11.28 8.20
C THR A 75 -36.60 10.78 7.75
N ASP A 76 -37.57 11.69 7.65
CA ASP A 76 -38.94 11.34 7.26
C ASP A 76 -39.05 10.76 5.84
N ASN A 77 -38.16 11.13 4.92
CA ASN A 77 -38.07 10.57 3.57
C ASN A 77 -37.24 9.26 3.50
N GLY A 78 -36.80 8.73 4.63
CA GLY A 78 -36.13 7.43 4.74
C GLY A 78 -34.62 7.45 4.49
N VAL A 79 -33.97 8.62 4.50
CA VAL A 79 -32.51 8.75 4.41
C VAL A 79 -31.89 8.58 5.79
N THR A 80 -30.87 7.74 5.91
CA THR A 80 -30.11 7.54 7.16
C THR A 80 -28.93 8.48 7.23
N ILE A 81 -28.80 9.25 8.31
CA ILE A 81 -27.67 10.14 8.56
C ILE A 81 -26.85 9.62 9.74
N ILE A 82 -25.55 9.47 9.55
CA ILE A 82 -24.59 8.96 10.54
C ILE A 82 -23.63 10.11 10.90
N GLY A 83 -23.72 10.60 12.14
CA GLY A 83 -22.95 11.74 12.65
C GLY A 83 -22.05 11.39 13.84
N TYR A 84 -21.48 10.18 13.90
CA TYR A 84 -20.59 9.79 15.00
C TYR A 84 -19.33 10.66 15.03
N THR A 85 -18.92 11.13 16.21
CA THR A 85 -17.68 11.92 16.36
C THR A 85 -16.46 11.04 16.64
N ASP A 86 -16.68 9.77 16.97
CA ASP A 86 -15.66 8.83 17.44
C ASP A 86 -15.27 7.75 16.41
N PHE A 87 -15.36 8.03 15.11
CA PHE A 87 -15.07 7.03 14.05
C PHE A 87 -13.76 6.25 14.24
N PRO A 88 -12.61 6.87 14.62
CA PRO A 88 -11.39 6.12 14.88
C PRO A 88 -11.52 5.11 16.04
N SER A 89 -12.32 5.42 17.06
CA SER A 89 -12.56 4.52 18.21
C SER A 89 -13.25 3.22 17.80
N ARG A 90 -14.09 3.28 16.75
CA ARG A 90 -14.83 2.12 16.21
C ARG A 90 -13.93 1.15 15.43
N MET A 91 -12.69 1.54 15.14
CA MET A 91 -11.63 0.66 14.63
C MET A 91 -10.42 0.67 15.57
N ALA A 92 -10.67 0.53 16.88
CA ALA A 92 -9.69 0.67 17.95
C ALA A 92 -8.34 0.00 17.66
N THR A 93 -8.32 -1.27 17.22
CA THR A 93 -7.06 -1.97 16.93
C THR A 93 -6.21 -1.25 15.88
N GLN A 94 -6.81 -0.83 14.76
CA GLN A 94 -6.08 -0.14 13.70
C GLN A 94 -5.65 1.25 14.13
N SER A 95 -6.56 2.00 14.76
CA SER A 95 -6.28 3.34 15.28
C SER A 95 -5.14 3.31 16.30
N SER A 96 -5.14 2.35 17.23
CA SER A 96 -4.08 2.17 18.22
C SER A 96 -2.74 1.80 17.57
N THR A 97 -2.72 0.88 16.60
CA THR A 97 -1.46 0.51 15.90
C THR A 97 -0.86 1.68 15.14
N LEU A 98 -1.68 2.42 14.38
CA LEU A 98 -1.21 3.58 13.60
C LEU A 98 -0.76 4.72 14.53
N TYR A 99 -1.54 5.03 15.56
CA TYR A 99 -1.17 6.06 16.52
C TYR A 99 0.10 5.71 17.29
N ALA A 100 0.23 4.47 17.78
CA ALA A 100 1.45 4.00 18.44
C ALA A 100 2.67 4.06 17.50
N THR A 101 2.48 3.80 16.21
CA THR A 101 3.54 3.93 15.20
C THR A 101 3.98 5.39 15.05
N ASN A 102 3.04 6.35 15.01
CA ASN A 102 3.37 7.78 14.98
C ASN A 102 4.13 8.22 16.23
N ILE A 103 3.71 7.77 17.43
CA ILE A 103 4.43 8.05 18.68
C ILE A 103 5.83 7.44 18.65
N ARG A 104 5.98 6.20 18.16
CA ARG A 104 7.28 5.55 18.00
C ARG A 104 8.21 6.35 17.08
N HIS A 105 7.71 6.85 15.95
CA HIS A 105 8.49 7.72 15.06
C HIS A 105 8.89 9.04 15.74
N MET A 106 7.97 9.69 16.46
CA MET A 106 8.30 10.89 17.23
C MET A 106 9.38 10.61 18.29
N MET A 107 9.35 9.43 18.93
CA MET A 107 10.38 9.02 19.87
C MET A 107 11.74 8.77 19.19
N ASP A 108 11.76 8.20 17.97
CA ASP A 108 13.00 8.07 17.19
C ASP A 108 13.61 9.46 16.91
N ASP A 109 12.79 10.43 16.51
CA ASP A 109 13.23 11.81 16.24
C ASP A 109 13.74 12.52 17.50
N LEU A 110 13.11 12.28 18.64
CA LEU A 110 13.53 12.80 19.95
C LEU A 110 14.76 12.07 20.52
N THR A 111 15.11 10.88 20.04
CA THR A 111 16.24 10.08 20.58
C THR A 111 17.23 9.69 19.48
N PRO A 112 17.90 10.67 18.84
CA PRO A 112 18.78 10.41 17.69
C PRO A 112 19.92 9.43 18.02
N GLU A 113 20.43 9.47 19.25
CA GLU A 113 21.50 8.58 19.73
C GLU A 113 21.01 7.20 20.17
N LYS A 114 19.69 6.94 20.15
CA LYS A 114 19.05 5.67 20.54
C LYS A 114 19.40 5.19 21.94
N ASP A 115 19.72 6.12 22.84
CA ASP A 115 20.05 5.90 24.25
C ASP A 115 18.82 5.98 25.17
N GLY A 116 17.66 6.35 24.62
CA GLY A 116 16.42 6.53 25.36
C GLY A 116 16.34 7.86 26.12
N VAL A 117 17.26 8.80 25.87
CA VAL A 117 17.24 10.15 26.46
C VAL A 117 16.68 11.14 25.44
N PRO A 118 15.48 11.71 25.66
CA PRO A 118 14.91 12.68 24.73
C PRO A 118 15.76 13.96 24.64
N VAL A 119 16.10 14.36 23.42
CA VAL A 119 16.78 15.61 23.08
C VAL A 119 15.77 16.51 22.36
N ILE A 120 15.48 17.67 22.95
CA ILE A 120 14.57 18.66 22.36
C ILE A 120 15.42 19.61 21.51
N ASP A 121 15.58 19.28 20.23
CA ASP A 121 16.24 20.16 19.28
C ASP A 121 15.28 21.27 18.81
N MET A 122 15.54 22.50 19.24
CA MET A 122 14.74 23.68 18.88
C MET A 122 15.01 24.16 17.43
N GLU A 123 16.06 23.65 16.79
CA GLU A 123 16.40 23.97 15.40
C GLU A 123 15.67 23.06 14.39
N ASP A 124 15.18 21.89 14.83
CA ASP A 124 14.39 20.96 14.04
C ASP A 124 12.94 21.44 13.89
N ASP A 125 12.50 21.61 12.63
CA ASP A 125 11.17 22.14 12.31
C ASP A 125 10.02 21.25 12.81
N VAL A 126 10.21 19.93 12.90
CA VAL A 126 9.19 18.97 13.35
C VAL A 126 9.06 19.03 14.86
N ILE A 127 10.19 18.93 15.59
CA ILE A 127 10.21 18.97 17.05
C ILE A 127 9.72 20.34 17.54
N ARG A 128 10.27 21.43 16.99
CA ARG A 128 9.85 22.80 17.35
C ARG A 128 8.38 23.06 17.00
N GLY A 129 7.90 22.50 15.89
CA GLY A 129 6.51 22.62 15.45
C GLY A 129 5.50 21.90 16.34
N ALA A 130 5.88 20.74 16.89
CA ALA A 130 5.04 19.95 17.78
C ALA A 130 5.09 20.41 19.26
N LEU A 131 6.16 21.09 19.67
CA LEU A 131 6.36 21.55 21.05
C LEU A 131 5.47 22.75 21.39
N VAL A 132 4.50 22.55 22.31
CA VAL A 132 3.55 23.59 22.77
C VAL A 132 4.01 24.28 24.06
N THR A 133 4.71 23.55 24.93
CA THR A 133 5.29 24.07 26.18
C THR A 133 6.64 23.43 26.45
N HIS A 134 7.57 24.18 27.04
CA HIS A 134 8.89 23.72 27.43
C HIS A 134 9.31 24.40 28.72
N GLU A 135 9.77 23.65 29.73
CA GLU A 135 10.28 24.17 31.01
C GLU A 135 9.32 25.15 31.75
N GLY A 136 8.01 24.96 31.58
CA GLY A 136 6.98 25.80 32.21
C GLY A 136 6.62 27.05 31.42
N GLU A 137 7.25 27.29 30.27
CA GLU A 137 6.91 28.37 29.35
C GLU A 137 6.08 27.87 28.15
N ILE A 138 5.24 28.75 27.61
CA ILE A 138 4.45 28.47 26.41
C ILE A 138 5.32 28.78 25.18
N THR A 139 5.55 27.79 24.33
CA THR A 139 6.35 27.91 23.10
C THR A 139 5.50 27.99 21.83
N TRP A 140 4.18 27.86 21.95
CA TRP A 140 3.23 28.07 20.85
C TRP A 140 2.91 29.57 20.67
N PRO A 141 2.79 30.07 19.42
CA PRO A 141 2.86 29.38 18.13
C PRO A 141 4.31 29.13 17.66
N PRO A 142 4.56 28.05 16.90
CA PRO A 142 5.87 27.81 16.33
C PRO A 142 6.21 28.84 15.24
N PRO A 143 7.49 29.17 15.04
CA PRO A 143 7.92 29.94 13.87
C PRO A 143 7.56 29.18 12.58
N PRO A 144 7.41 29.88 11.45
CA PRO A 144 7.24 29.23 10.16
C PRO A 144 8.41 28.26 9.90
N PRO A 145 8.15 27.03 9.41
CA PRO A 145 9.21 26.06 9.17
C PRO A 145 10.22 26.61 8.16
N LYS A 146 11.51 26.38 8.43
CA LYS A 146 12.63 26.83 7.60
C LYS A 146 12.56 26.18 6.22
N ILE A 147 12.18 24.91 6.18
CA ILE A 147 11.90 24.20 4.93
C ILE A 147 10.44 24.47 4.57
N LYS A 148 10.21 25.38 3.62
CA LYS A 148 8.91 25.46 2.95
C LYS A 148 8.67 24.09 2.34
N ALA A 149 7.66 23.38 2.85
CA ALA A 149 7.16 22.14 2.26
C ALA A 149 7.21 22.31 0.74
N ILE A 150 7.83 21.37 0.04
CA ILE A 150 7.93 21.37 -1.42
C ILE A 150 6.48 21.38 -1.92
N ALA A 151 5.97 22.57 -2.18
CA ALA A 151 4.58 22.84 -2.45
C ALA A 151 4.31 22.30 -3.86
N ALA A 152 3.85 21.05 -3.91
CA ALA A 152 3.74 20.24 -5.10
C ALA A 152 5.10 20.06 -5.82
N ALA A 153 5.36 18.86 -6.32
CA ALA A 153 6.25 18.78 -7.47
C ALA A 153 5.73 19.81 -8.49
N ALA A 154 6.60 20.72 -8.95
CA ALA A 154 6.26 21.57 -10.09
C ALA A 154 5.59 20.67 -11.13
N PRO A 155 4.43 21.05 -11.70
CA PRO A 155 3.71 20.19 -12.62
C PRO A 155 4.74 19.70 -13.62
N GLN A 156 4.99 18.38 -13.63
CA GLN A 156 5.91 17.81 -14.60
C GLN A 156 5.44 18.38 -15.93
N LYS A 157 6.36 19.11 -16.58
CA LYS A 157 6.13 19.72 -17.89
C LYS A 157 5.45 18.62 -18.69
N LYS A 158 4.16 18.79 -19.03
CA LYS A 158 3.45 17.82 -19.88
C LYS A 158 4.39 17.64 -21.06
N GLU A 159 4.98 16.45 -21.17
CA GLU A 159 5.83 16.14 -22.30
C GLU A 159 4.99 16.46 -23.52
N ALA A 160 5.54 17.27 -24.43
CA ALA A 160 4.83 17.67 -25.62
C ALA A 160 4.31 16.39 -26.29
N GLU A 161 3.01 16.33 -26.57
CA GLU A 161 2.44 15.18 -27.27
C GLU A 161 3.17 15.07 -28.62
N GLU A 162 3.96 14.01 -28.76
CA GLU A 162 4.77 13.77 -29.95
C GLU A 162 3.89 13.69 -31.20
N SER A 163 4.38 14.26 -32.29
CA SER A 163 3.76 14.08 -33.61
C SER A 163 3.69 12.58 -33.95
N PRO A 164 2.65 12.11 -34.68
CA PRO A 164 2.54 10.72 -35.12
C PRO A 164 3.81 10.17 -35.81
N GLU A 165 4.55 11.04 -36.52
CA GLU A 165 5.80 10.68 -37.19
C GLU A 165 6.98 10.50 -36.22
N GLU A 166 7.06 11.33 -35.18
CA GLU A 166 8.10 11.24 -34.14
C GLU A 166 7.89 9.99 -33.28
N LYS A 167 6.62 9.68 -32.97
CA LYS A 167 6.24 8.46 -32.27
C LYS A 167 6.61 7.20 -33.07
N ALA A 168 6.32 7.18 -34.37
CA ALA A 168 6.68 6.06 -35.25
C ALA A 168 8.20 5.89 -35.37
N ALA A 169 8.96 6.99 -35.45
CA ALA A 169 10.42 6.95 -35.48
C ALA A 169 11.02 6.42 -34.16
N ARG A 170 10.46 6.81 -33.01
CA ARG A 170 10.86 6.29 -31.70
C ARG A 170 10.54 4.81 -31.57
N GLU A 171 9.31 4.38 -31.90
CA GLU A 171 8.91 2.98 -31.85
C GLU A 171 9.81 2.09 -32.72
N LEU A 172 10.22 2.57 -33.90
CA LEU A 172 11.15 1.85 -34.78
C LEU A 172 12.58 1.81 -34.22
N ALA A 173 13.04 2.88 -33.57
CA ALA A 173 14.33 2.91 -32.89
C ALA A 173 14.34 1.98 -31.66
N GLU A 174 13.26 1.95 -30.88
CA GLU A 174 13.06 1.05 -29.75
C GLU A 174 12.97 -0.41 -30.19
N MET A 175 12.27 -0.69 -31.29
CA MET A 175 12.21 -2.01 -31.90
C MET A 175 13.60 -2.48 -32.34
N LYS A 176 14.37 -1.64 -33.06
CA LYS A 176 15.75 -1.96 -33.46
C LYS A 176 16.66 -2.20 -32.26
N LYS A 177 16.54 -1.37 -31.21
CA LYS A 177 17.30 -1.53 -29.96
C LYS A 177 16.94 -2.84 -29.24
N SER A 178 15.65 -3.18 -29.20
CA SER A 178 15.15 -4.43 -28.63
C SER A 178 15.63 -5.65 -29.42
N LEU A 179 15.62 -5.57 -30.76
CA LEU A 179 16.10 -6.63 -31.65
C LEU A 179 17.60 -6.88 -31.46
N ASN A 180 18.40 -5.81 -31.43
CA ASN A 180 19.85 -5.89 -31.21
C ASN A 180 20.17 -6.46 -29.83
N ARG A 181 19.43 -6.05 -28.79
CA ARG A 181 19.60 -6.58 -27.43
C ARG A 181 19.23 -8.06 -27.35
N THR A 182 18.12 -8.45 -27.96
CA THR A 182 17.68 -9.85 -27.99
C THR A 182 18.67 -10.72 -28.76
N GLY A 183 19.13 -10.27 -29.94
CA GLY A 183 20.15 -10.96 -30.73
C GLY A 183 21.48 -11.11 -29.97
N LEU A 184 21.91 -10.06 -29.27
CA LEU A 184 23.10 -10.11 -28.41
C LEU A 184 22.94 -11.13 -27.27
N LEU A 185 21.81 -11.12 -26.55
CA LEU A 185 21.55 -12.06 -25.45
C LEU A 185 21.48 -13.51 -25.94
N LEU A 186 20.86 -13.76 -27.09
CA LEU A 186 20.82 -15.09 -27.72
C LEU A 186 22.22 -15.53 -28.17
N GLY A 187 23.02 -14.63 -28.74
CA GLY A 187 24.40 -14.90 -29.13
C GLY A 187 25.27 -15.27 -27.92
N ILE A 188 25.21 -14.48 -26.85
CA ILE A 188 25.93 -14.76 -25.60
C ILE A 188 25.46 -16.10 -25.00
N GLY A 189 24.15 -16.31 -24.90
CA GLY A 189 23.59 -17.55 -24.38
C GLY A 189 24.02 -18.79 -25.17
N GLY A 190 24.02 -18.69 -26.50
CA GLY A 190 24.48 -19.76 -27.39
C GLY A 190 25.97 -20.10 -27.20
N VAL A 191 26.83 -19.09 -27.12
CA VAL A 191 28.27 -19.28 -26.85
C VAL A 191 28.50 -19.92 -25.48
N LEU A 192 27.78 -19.47 -24.45
CA LEU A 192 27.89 -20.05 -23.10
C LEU A 192 27.44 -21.51 -23.07
N CYS A 193 26.34 -21.85 -23.74
CA CYS A 193 25.87 -23.24 -23.83
C CYS A 193 26.86 -24.14 -24.58
N LEU A 194 27.47 -23.64 -25.67
CA LEU A 194 28.51 -24.37 -26.40
C LEU A 194 29.74 -24.60 -25.53
N ALA A 195 30.22 -23.56 -24.84
CA ALA A 195 31.36 -23.66 -23.93
C ALA A 195 31.09 -24.67 -22.80
N LEU A 196 29.91 -24.62 -22.18
CA LEU A 196 29.50 -25.59 -21.16
C LEU A 196 29.48 -27.01 -21.71
N GLY A 197 28.96 -27.21 -22.93
CA GLY A 197 28.92 -28.53 -23.58
C GLY A 197 30.30 -29.15 -23.84
N THR A 198 31.36 -28.33 -23.96
CA THR A 198 32.73 -28.85 -24.15
C THR A 198 33.40 -29.32 -22.87
N VAL A 199 32.95 -28.82 -21.70
CA VAL A 199 33.61 -29.06 -20.41
C VAL A 199 32.76 -29.94 -19.47
N ALA A 200 31.44 -29.91 -19.59
CA ALA A 200 30.54 -30.52 -18.63
C ALA A 200 30.33 -32.04 -18.86
N PRO A 201 30.23 -32.85 -17.78
CA PRO A 201 29.88 -34.27 -17.89
C PRO A 201 28.47 -34.49 -18.47
N PRO A 202 28.19 -35.66 -19.11
CA PRO A 202 26.86 -35.97 -19.64
C PRO A 202 25.73 -35.92 -18.61
N SER A 203 25.99 -36.34 -17.36
CA SER A 203 25.02 -36.26 -16.27
C SER A 203 24.64 -34.82 -15.92
N PHE A 204 25.61 -33.91 -15.95
CA PHE A 204 25.35 -32.49 -15.76
C PHE A 204 24.48 -31.94 -16.89
N MET A 205 24.76 -32.31 -18.15
CA MET A 205 23.97 -31.85 -19.30
C MET A 205 22.50 -32.28 -19.20
N GLN A 206 22.22 -33.49 -18.71
CA GLN A 206 20.85 -33.94 -18.48
C GLN A 206 20.14 -33.07 -17.42
N HIS A 207 20.78 -32.81 -16.28
CA HIS A 207 20.22 -31.93 -15.24
C HIS A 207 20.06 -30.48 -15.74
N PHE A 208 21.01 -29.99 -16.54
CA PHE A 208 20.98 -28.64 -17.09
C PHE A 208 19.83 -28.43 -18.07
N ILE A 209 19.56 -29.41 -18.95
CA ILE A 209 18.40 -29.37 -19.86
C ILE A 209 17.09 -29.33 -19.06
N VAL A 210 16.95 -30.18 -18.03
CA VAL A 210 15.77 -30.19 -17.16
C VAL A 210 15.62 -28.85 -16.44
N PHE A 211 16.72 -28.25 -15.97
CA PHE A 211 16.73 -26.94 -15.34
C PHE A 211 16.24 -25.83 -16.29
N VAL A 212 16.78 -25.75 -17.50
CA VAL A 212 16.38 -24.75 -18.50
C VAL A 212 14.89 -24.90 -18.89
N LEU A 213 14.44 -26.12 -19.14
CA LEU A 213 13.03 -26.38 -19.44
C LEU A 213 12.11 -26.03 -18.25
N SER A 214 12.55 -26.30 -17.02
CA SER A 214 11.80 -25.93 -15.80
C SER A 214 11.69 -24.42 -15.63
N VAL A 215 12.73 -23.65 -15.99
CA VAL A 215 12.67 -22.18 -15.99
C VAL A 215 11.63 -21.68 -16.99
N PHE A 216 11.60 -22.26 -18.19
CA PHE A 216 10.62 -21.88 -19.22
C PHE A 216 9.17 -22.19 -18.80
N ILE A 217 8.94 -23.37 -18.21
CA ILE A 217 7.64 -23.75 -17.64
C ILE A 217 7.28 -22.80 -16.50
N GLY A 218 8.20 -22.54 -15.57
CA GLY A 218 7.99 -21.63 -14.44
C GLY A 218 7.60 -20.22 -14.87
N PHE A 219 8.27 -19.68 -15.89
CA PHE A 219 7.95 -18.37 -16.47
C PHE A 219 6.49 -18.31 -16.97
N HIS A 220 6.07 -19.29 -17.77
CA HIS A 220 4.70 -19.33 -18.32
C HIS A 220 3.63 -19.54 -17.24
N VAL A 221 3.91 -20.39 -16.26
CA VAL A 221 2.95 -20.67 -15.17
C VAL A 221 2.75 -19.44 -14.29
N ILE A 222 3.82 -18.72 -13.94
CA ILE A 222 3.74 -17.52 -13.08
C ILE A 222 3.05 -16.36 -13.80
N TRP A 223 3.32 -16.17 -15.10
CA TRP A 223 2.68 -15.12 -15.89
C TRP A 223 1.16 -15.30 -16.04
N GLY A 224 0.66 -16.54 -15.97
CA GLY A 224 -0.77 -16.84 -16.06
C GLY A 224 -1.57 -16.63 -14.77
N VAL A 225 -0.94 -16.21 -13.66
CA VAL A 225 -1.61 -16.04 -12.37
C VAL A 225 -2.37 -14.71 -12.31
N ALA A 226 -3.64 -14.75 -11.92
CA ALA A 226 -4.45 -13.54 -11.74
C ALA A 226 -3.81 -12.59 -10.71
N HIS A 227 -3.86 -11.28 -10.95
CA HIS A 227 -3.20 -10.29 -10.10
C HIS A 227 -3.62 -10.34 -8.62
N SER A 228 -4.88 -10.70 -8.34
CA SER A 228 -5.41 -10.88 -6.98
C SER A 228 -4.73 -12.02 -6.21
N LEU A 229 -4.04 -12.93 -6.89
CA LEU A 229 -3.41 -14.12 -6.32
C LEU A 229 -1.89 -14.02 -6.18
N HIS A 230 -1.26 -12.86 -6.49
CA HIS A 230 0.19 -12.72 -6.33
C HIS A 230 0.66 -12.94 -4.88
N THR A 231 -0.10 -12.46 -3.89
CA THR A 231 0.26 -12.66 -2.47
C THR A 231 0.16 -14.14 -2.06
N PRO A 232 -0.94 -14.86 -2.34
CA PRO A 232 -0.97 -16.32 -2.21
C PRO A 232 0.15 -17.06 -2.97
N LEU A 233 0.49 -16.59 -4.18
CA LEU A 233 1.57 -17.16 -4.99
C LEU A 233 2.94 -17.01 -4.30
N MET A 234 3.22 -15.85 -3.70
CA MET A 234 4.44 -15.65 -2.91
C MET A 234 4.48 -16.60 -1.70
N ALA A 235 3.35 -16.78 -1.01
CA ALA A 235 3.29 -17.70 0.13
C ALA A 235 3.55 -19.16 -0.28
N ILE A 236 2.98 -19.62 -1.42
CA ILE A 236 3.18 -21.00 -1.87
C ILE A 236 4.57 -21.24 -2.44
N THR A 237 5.17 -20.27 -3.14
CA THR A 237 6.56 -20.38 -3.61
C THR A 237 7.55 -20.45 -2.45
N ASN A 238 7.29 -19.73 -1.35
CA ASN A 238 8.07 -19.87 -0.12
C ASN A 238 7.89 -21.24 0.54
N ALA A 239 6.69 -21.85 0.48
CA ALA A 239 6.50 -23.22 0.96
C ALA A 239 7.32 -24.23 0.12
N ILE A 240 7.25 -24.10 -1.21
CA ILE A 240 7.90 -25.00 -2.18
C ILE A 240 9.43 -24.86 -2.17
N SER A 241 9.98 -23.68 -1.91
CA SER A 241 11.44 -23.46 -1.82
C SER A 241 12.11 -24.34 -0.74
N SER A 242 11.31 -24.84 0.21
CA SER A 242 11.71 -25.83 1.20
C SER A 242 12.06 -27.22 0.65
N ILE A 243 12.07 -27.41 -0.68
CA ILE A 243 12.60 -28.62 -1.34
C ILE A 243 14.03 -28.97 -0.91
N ILE A 244 14.77 -28.00 -0.36
CA ILE A 244 16.06 -28.20 0.33
C ILE A 244 16.01 -29.31 1.40
N ILE A 245 14.84 -29.62 1.94
CA ILE A 245 14.63 -30.74 2.87
C ILE A 245 15.11 -32.07 2.27
N VAL A 246 14.94 -32.28 0.97
CA VAL A 246 15.41 -33.50 0.28
C VAL A 246 16.93 -33.62 0.38
N GLY A 247 17.64 -32.51 0.17
CA GLY A 247 19.10 -32.47 0.33
C GLY A 247 19.52 -32.77 1.76
N ALA A 248 18.82 -32.21 2.75
CA ALA A 248 19.10 -32.45 4.16
C ALA A 248 18.82 -33.92 4.57
N LEU A 249 17.74 -34.52 4.08
CA LEU A 249 17.39 -35.93 4.34
C LEU A 249 18.47 -36.90 3.83
N LEU A 250 19.09 -36.61 2.68
CA LEU A 250 20.20 -37.41 2.15
C LEU A 250 21.45 -37.38 3.04
N GLN A 251 21.63 -36.32 3.84
CA GLN A 251 22.80 -36.12 4.70
C GLN A 251 22.65 -36.69 6.12
N ILE A 252 21.44 -37.12 6.51
CA ILE A 252 21.18 -37.68 7.85
C ILE A 252 21.93 -38.99 8.11
N VAL A 253 22.30 -39.72 7.06
CA VAL A 253 23.04 -41.00 7.17
C VAL A 253 24.56 -40.79 7.06
N SER A 254 25.04 -39.55 7.20
CA SER A 254 26.47 -39.24 7.12
C SER A 254 27.26 -39.83 8.28
N GLY A 255 28.52 -40.24 8.04
CA GLY A 255 29.41 -40.73 9.11
C GLY A 255 29.95 -39.64 10.05
N SER A 256 29.72 -38.37 9.75
CA SER A 256 30.17 -37.23 10.56
C SER A 256 29.03 -36.67 11.41
N PHE A 257 29.25 -36.62 12.74
CA PHE A 257 28.29 -36.05 13.67
C PHE A 257 27.91 -34.60 13.34
N LEU A 258 28.88 -33.78 12.91
CA LEU A 258 28.64 -32.39 12.51
C LEU A 258 27.67 -32.31 11.33
N VAL A 259 27.83 -33.19 10.34
CA VAL A 259 26.96 -33.23 9.15
C VAL A 259 25.55 -33.67 9.53
N ILE A 260 25.43 -34.70 10.39
CA ILE A 260 24.13 -35.16 10.91
C ILE A 260 23.42 -34.01 11.65
N LEU A 261 24.14 -33.28 12.51
CA LEU A 261 23.57 -32.17 13.28
C LEU A 261 23.07 -31.04 12.37
N LEU A 262 23.87 -30.62 11.39
CA LEU A 262 23.47 -29.60 10.42
C LEU A 262 22.31 -30.06 9.54
N ALA A 263 22.28 -31.33 9.16
CA ALA A 263 21.17 -31.92 8.42
C ALA A 263 19.88 -31.93 9.25
N ALA A 264 19.95 -32.30 10.54
CA ALA A 264 18.81 -32.29 11.45
C ALA A 264 18.22 -30.88 11.63
N ILE A 265 19.08 -29.87 11.82
CA ILE A 265 18.65 -28.46 11.90
C ILE A 265 18.01 -28.01 10.59
N SER A 266 18.61 -28.37 9.44
CA SER A 266 18.07 -28.02 8.12
C SER A 266 16.70 -28.66 7.87
N VAL A 267 16.50 -29.92 8.27
CA VAL A 267 15.19 -30.59 8.20
C VAL A 267 14.17 -29.90 9.09
N PHE A 268 14.55 -29.53 10.31
CA PHE A 268 13.66 -28.80 11.23
C PHE A 268 13.22 -27.46 10.64
N MET A 269 14.16 -26.62 10.18
CA MET A 269 13.85 -25.31 9.60
C MET A 269 13.03 -25.42 8.32
N ALA A 270 13.38 -26.36 7.42
CA ALA A 270 12.61 -26.60 6.21
C ALA A 270 11.19 -27.06 6.53
N SER A 271 11.01 -27.92 7.55
CA SER A 271 9.67 -28.36 7.98
C SER A 271 8.81 -27.19 8.46
N VAL A 272 9.35 -26.29 9.28
CA VAL A 272 8.65 -25.08 9.72
C VAL A 272 8.19 -24.24 8.53
N ASN A 273 9.05 -24.06 7.53
CA ASN A 273 8.73 -23.29 6.34
C ASN A 273 7.67 -23.97 5.45
N ILE A 274 7.70 -25.30 5.32
CA ILE A 274 6.66 -26.09 4.63
C ILE A 274 5.31 -25.87 5.31
N PHE A 275 5.21 -26.18 6.61
CA PHE A 275 3.94 -26.11 7.34
C PHE A 275 3.40 -24.68 7.40
N GLY A 276 4.26 -23.70 7.71
CA GLY A 276 3.88 -22.30 7.76
C GLY A 276 3.39 -21.78 6.41
N GLY A 277 4.15 -22.04 5.34
CA GLY A 277 3.83 -21.60 3.98
C GLY A 277 2.50 -22.18 3.47
N PHE A 278 2.26 -23.48 3.64
CA PHE A 278 1.00 -24.10 3.23
C PHE A 278 -0.20 -23.66 4.08
N LEU A 279 -0.03 -23.49 5.40
CA LEU A 279 -1.11 -23.04 6.28
C LEU A 279 -1.55 -21.60 5.95
N VAL A 280 -0.59 -20.71 5.73
CA VAL A 280 -0.86 -19.31 5.35
C VAL A 280 -1.52 -19.26 3.97
N THR A 281 -0.98 -20.00 3.00
CA THR A 281 -1.57 -20.07 1.64
C THR A 281 -3.03 -20.55 1.71
N ARG A 282 -3.32 -21.59 2.48
CA ARG A 282 -4.69 -22.09 2.67
C ARG A 282 -5.62 -21.04 3.28
N ARG A 283 -5.17 -20.32 4.32
CA ARG A 283 -5.95 -19.24 4.94
C ARG A 283 -6.21 -18.10 3.95
N MET A 284 -5.22 -17.72 3.16
CA MET A 284 -5.35 -16.66 2.15
C MET A 284 -6.36 -17.03 1.06
N LEU A 285 -6.28 -18.26 0.53
CA LEU A 285 -7.22 -18.72 -0.50
C LEU A 285 -8.65 -18.88 0.03
N ALA A 286 -8.82 -19.29 1.29
CA ALA A 286 -10.14 -19.40 1.91
C ALA A 286 -10.87 -18.05 2.01
N MET A 287 -10.15 -16.93 2.11
CA MET A 287 -10.75 -15.58 2.10
C MET A 287 -11.34 -15.19 0.74
N PHE A 288 -10.95 -15.87 -0.35
CA PHE A 288 -11.49 -15.63 -1.69
C PHE A 288 -12.68 -16.53 -2.05
N GLN A 289 -13.03 -17.49 -1.19
CA GLN A 289 -14.23 -18.29 -1.37
C GLN A 289 -15.44 -17.44 -0.98
N ARG A 290 -16.33 -17.16 -1.95
CA ARG A 290 -17.61 -16.51 -1.66
C ARG A 290 -18.44 -17.44 -0.78
N SER A 291 -19.03 -16.87 0.27
CA SER A 291 -20.04 -17.51 1.13
C SER A 291 -21.23 -18.00 0.31
#